data_AF-A0A2X6R0G1-F1
#
_entry.id   AF-A0A2X6R0G1-F1
#
_cell.length_a   1.000
_cell.length_b   1.000
_cell.length_c   1.000
_cell.angle_alpha   90.00
_cell.angle_beta   90.00
_cell.angle_gamma   90.00
#
_symmetry.space_group_name_H-M   'P 1'
#
loop_
_entity.id
_entity.type
_entity.pdbx_description
1 polymer ?
#
loop_
_entity_poly.entity_id
_entity_poly.type
_entity_poly.pdbx_seq_one_letter_code
_entity_poly.pdbx_strand_id
1 'polypeptide(L)'
;MANSSNMSILALIESNDIDKIRLLIDTNSSLIDTYDANESLLYFFVSNNKPEICSMLIENGMNVNVIDDSYLTPLVEAAYNGALDLVDLLLKNGAWVNGDPRGITTPLIEAIENEHFEVVKLLIINNADVNRLQTKFNRTPLDIATNCQNHKIVELLKNNGAKYSRETIDLETTPGSGILAHIYDNAGVIITDEYIKDDISIKTSLIGKGKQYINNKILFTFGNFVKKPCKEFLICLPYDWPINIQLLDGDYREAFPLKFLFLLSESYKNGMDIKEGSILEKQDIAWRQLKWPENIDALIAVDYSFDHQEKEQDLEGETVDLLLLVPIKYPKSGRPKEDKLNQWIIKRRTAKWDSVSFKNEWLFPV
;
A
#
# COMPACT_ATOMS: atom_id res chain seq x y z
N MET A 1 34.95 -31.39 -36.72
CA MET A 1 33.56 -31.22 -36.26
C MET A 1 33.66 -30.38 -34.99
N ALA A 2 33.42 -29.08 -35.10
CA ALA A 2 33.68 -28.11 -34.03
C ALA A 2 32.41 -27.86 -33.20
N ASN A 3 32.61 -27.74 -31.89
CA ASN A 3 31.63 -27.53 -30.82
C ASN A 3 30.49 -26.56 -31.14
N SER A 4 29.26 -27.07 -31.11
CA SER A 4 28.00 -26.31 -31.16
C SER A 4 27.47 -25.97 -29.77
N SER A 5 28.34 -25.52 -28.85
CA SER A 5 28.01 -25.31 -27.43
C SER A 5 28.49 -23.94 -26.97
N ASN A 6 27.53 -22.99 -26.91
CA ASN A 6 27.48 -21.74 -26.13
C ASN A 6 26.90 -20.56 -26.93
N MET A 7 25.64 -20.69 -27.40
CA MET A 7 24.83 -19.49 -27.60
C MET A 7 24.41 -19.00 -26.20
N SER A 8 24.64 -17.73 -25.85
CA SER A 8 24.23 -17.21 -24.55
C SER A 8 22.70 -17.24 -24.43
N ILE A 9 22.17 -17.43 -23.22
CA ILE A 9 20.72 -17.42 -22.98
C ILE A 9 20.11 -16.07 -23.47
N LEU A 10 20.87 -14.98 -23.34
CA LEU A 10 20.58 -13.65 -23.94
C LEU A 10 20.40 -13.69 -25.45
N ALA A 11 21.36 -14.26 -26.18
CA ALA A 11 21.24 -14.37 -27.63
C ALA A 11 20.04 -15.23 -28.07
N LEU A 12 19.63 -16.20 -27.25
CA LEU A 12 18.44 -17.02 -27.53
C LEU A 12 17.14 -16.24 -27.35
N ILE A 13 17.03 -15.48 -26.27
CA ILE A 13 15.86 -14.65 -25.94
C ILE A 13 15.74 -13.47 -26.92
N GLU A 14 16.86 -12.83 -27.27
CA GLU A 14 16.90 -11.76 -28.29
C GLU A 14 16.52 -12.26 -29.69
N SER A 15 16.75 -13.55 -29.99
CA SER A 15 16.39 -14.12 -31.30
C SER A 15 14.88 -14.22 -31.54
N ASN A 16 14.05 -14.13 -30.48
CA ASN A 16 12.59 -14.33 -30.52
C ASN A 16 12.15 -15.65 -31.17
N ASP A 17 13.02 -16.67 -31.19
CA ASP A 17 12.74 -17.99 -31.75
C ASP A 17 11.94 -18.82 -30.73
N ILE A 18 10.62 -18.85 -30.88
CA ILE A 18 9.68 -19.51 -29.95
C ILE A 18 10.06 -20.96 -29.69
N ASP A 19 10.46 -21.72 -30.71
CA ASP A 19 10.79 -23.14 -30.58
C ASP A 19 12.06 -23.32 -29.73
N LYS A 20 13.05 -22.46 -29.93
CA LYS A 20 14.27 -22.47 -29.12
C LYS A 20 14.02 -22.02 -27.68
N ILE A 21 13.18 -21.00 -27.48
CA ILE A 21 12.81 -20.52 -26.14
C ILE A 21 12.01 -21.60 -25.40
N ARG A 22 11.08 -22.29 -26.07
CA ARG A 22 10.33 -23.42 -25.51
C ARG A 22 11.27 -24.55 -25.10
N LEU A 23 12.18 -24.96 -25.98
CA LEU A 23 13.18 -25.99 -25.68
C LEU A 23 14.06 -25.60 -24.48
N LEU A 24 14.44 -24.32 -24.36
CA LEU A 24 15.21 -23.81 -23.22
C LEU A 24 14.44 -23.98 -21.91
N ILE A 25 13.14 -23.65 -21.89
CA ILE A 25 12.30 -23.77 -20.68
C ILE A 25 12.10 -25.24 -20.30
N ASP A 26 11.81 -26.10 -21.29
CA ASP A 26 11.64 -27.54 -21.09
C ASP A 26 12.91 -28.21 -20.52
N THR A 27 14.09 -27.72 -20.92
CA THR A 27 15.39 -28.26 -20.49
C THR A 27 15.96 -27.61 -19.23
N ASN A 28 15.40 -26.47 -18.80
CA ASN A 28 15.93 -25.69 -17.69
C ASN A 28 14.79 -25.08 -16.85
N SER A 29 14.14 -25.93 -16.07
CA SER A 29 13.00 -25.55 -15.21
C SER A 29 13.32 -24.48 -14.17
N SER A 30 14.60 -24.21 -13.86
CA SER A 30 14.99 -23.11 -12.98
C SER A 30 14.87 -21.70 -13.60
N LEU A 31 14.68 -21.60 -14.92
CA LEU A 31 14.43 -20.31 -15.60
C LEU A 31 12.98 -19.81 -15.46
N ILE A 32 12.11 -20.63 -14.88
CA ILE A 32 10.68 -20.32 -14.69
C ILE A 32 10.50 -19.11 -13.75
N ASP A 33 11.48 -18.81 -12.90
CA ASP A 33 11.36 -17.75 -11.88
C ASP A 33 12.39 -16.62 -11.97
N THR A 34 13.57 -16.78 -12.60
CA THR A 34 14.59 -15.72 -12.65
C THR A 34 15.53 -15.90 -13.85
N TYR A 35 15.55 -14.95 -14.79
CA TYR A 35 16.42 -14.98 -15.96
C TYR A 35 17.72 -14.19 -15.77
N ASP A 36 17.63 -13.08 -15.03
CA ASP A 36 18.73 -12.36 -14.39
C ASP A 36 18.17 -11.84 -13.06
N ALA A 37 19.03 -11.43 -12.13
CA ALA A 37 18.76 -11.29 -10.71
C ALA A 37 17.43 -10.61 -10.33
N ASN A 38 16.80 -9.78 -11.18
CA ASN A 38 15.56 -9.07 -10.90
C ASN A 38 14.53 -8.98 -12.07
N GLU A 39 14.67 -9.73 -13.19
CA GLU A 39 13.69 -9.68 -14.30
C GLU A 39 13.19 -11.07 -14.74
N SER A 40 11.87 -11.24 -14.72
CA SER A 40 11.18 -12.44 -15.21
C SER A 40 11.16 -12.47 -16.74
N LEU A 41 11.32 -13.66 -17.35
CA LEU A 41 11.15 -13.83 -18.80
C LEU A 41 9.82 -13.29 -19.29
N LEU A 42 8.74 -13.55 -18.54
CA LEU A 42 7.42 -13.06 -18.92
C LEU A 42 7.38 -11.53 -18.96
N TYR A 43 7.96 -10.87 -17.95
CA TYR A 43 8.05 -9.42 -17.93
C TYR A 43 8.81 -8.89 -19.16
N PHE A 44 10.00 -9.45 -19.43
CA PHE A 44 10.82 -9.07 -20.59
C PHE A 44 10.05 -9.17 -21.92
N PHE A 45 9.35 -10.28 -22.16
CA PHE A 45 8.61 -10.47 -23.41
C PHE A 45 7.34 -9.63 -23.49
N VAL A 46 6.75 -9.25 -22.35
CA VAL A 46 5.69 -8.24 -22.30
C VAL A 46 6.21 -6.85 -22.66
N SER A 47 7.33 -6.40 -22.08
CA SER A 47 7.98 -5.13 -22.43
C SER A 47 8.38 -5.04 -23.90
N ASN A 48 8.69 -6.18 -24.53
CA ASN A 48 9.03 -6.27 -25.95
C ASN A 48 7.83 -6.58 -26.87
N ASN A 49 6.60 -6.56 -26.33
CA ASN A 49 5.34 -6.81 -27.03
C ASN A 49 5.34 -8.11 -27.86
N LYS A 50 5.62 -9.26 -27.21
CA LYS A 50 5.70 -10.60 -27.85
C LYS A 50 4.56 -11.53 -27.40
N PRO A 51 3.31 -11.32 -27.84
CA PRO A 51 2.14 -12.05 -27.34
C PRO A 51 2.22 -13.57 -27.52
N GLU A 52 2.76 -14.07 -28.63
CA GLU A 52 2.89 -15.51 -28.87
C GLU A 52 3.88 -16.18 -27.90
N ILE A 53 4.99 -15.49 -27.60
CA ILE A 53 5.96 -15.97 -26.62
C ILE A 53 5.32 -15.92 -25.22
N CYS A 54 4.69 -14.80 -24.85
CA CYS A 54 4.00 -14.68 -23.56
C CYS A 54 2.95 -15.77 -23.34
N SER A 55 2.14 -16.09 -24.36
CA SER A 55 1.16 -17.18 -24.28
C SER A 55 1.84 -18.52 -23.99
N MET A 56 2.91 -18.83 -24.72
CA MET A 56 3.69 -20.05 -24.50
C MET A 56 4.30 -20.11 -23.09
N LEU A 57 4.84 -18.99 -22.59
CA LEU A 57 5.41 -18.91 -21.24
C LEU A 57 4.36 -19.19 -20.16
N ILE A 58 3.18 -18.58 -20.29
CA ILE A 58 2.06 -18.75 -19.35
C ILE A 58 1.53 -20.19 -19.39
N GLU A 59 1.40 -20.79 -20.58
CA GLU A 59 1.02 -22.20 -20.77
C GLU A 59 2.01 -23.16 -20.10
N ASN A 60 3.28 -22.79 -19.99
CA ASN A 60 4.32 -23.55 -19.28
C ASN A 60 4.39 -23.23 -17.78
N GLY A 61 3.40 -22.52 -17.24
CA GLY A 61 3.24 -22.31 -15.80
C GLY A 61 4.01 -21.12 -15.23
N MET A 62 4.51 -20.21 -16.06
CA MET A 62 5.10 -18.97 -15.55
C MET A 62 4.06 -18.12 -14.80
N ASN A 63 4.48 -17.57 -13.66
CA ASN A 63 3.62 -16.71 -12.86
C ASN A 63 3.33 -15.38 -13.57
N VAL A 64 2.06 -15.11 -13.87
CA VAL A 64 1.60 -13.85 -14.50
C VAL A 64 1.74 -12.62 -13.60
N ASN A 65 1.89 -12.82 -12.30
CA ASN A 65 2.00 -11.78 -11.27
C ASN A 65 3.44 -11.65 -10.75
N VAL A 66 4.44 -11.91 -11.60
CA VAL A 66 5.83 -11.52 -11.33
C VAL A 66 5.90 -10.01 -11.13
N ILE A 67 6.89 -9.57 -10.35
CA ILE A 67 7.10 -8.17 -10.01
C ILE A 67 8.57 -7.81 -10.22
N ASP A 68 8.83 -6.60 -10.68
CA ASP A 68 10.17 -6.01 -10.70
C ASP A 68 10.54 -5.40 -9.34
N ASP A 69 11.73 -4.79 -9.25
CA ASP A 69 12.21 -4.07 -8.06
C ASP A 69 11.32 -2.86 -7.68
N SER A 70 10.47 -2.40 -8.59
CA SER A 70 9.53 -1.29 -8.42
C SER A 70 8.09 -1.76 -8.16
N TYR A 71 7.87 -3.06 -7.98
CA TYR A 71 6.55 -3.70 -7.84
C TYR A 71 5.62 -3.52 -9.04
N LEU A 72 6.18 -3.29 -10.21
CA LEU A 72 5.42 -3.27 -11.45
C LEU A 72 5.19 -4.72 -11.90
N THR A 73 3.97 -5.00 -12.32
CA THR A 73 3.57 -6.31 -12.85
C THR A 73 3.60 -6.27 -14.38
N PRO A 74 3.67 -7.42 -15.07
CA PRO A 74 3.53 -7.46 -16.53
C PRO A 74 2.26 -6.76 -17.02
N LEU A 75 1.16 -6.80 -16.26
CA LEU A 75 -0.07 -6.11 -16.66
C LEU A 75 0.08 -4.58 -16.64
N VAL A 76 0.86 -4.02 -15.71
CA VAL A 76 1.18 -2.58 -15.70
C VAL A 76 1.95 -2.21 -16.96
N GLU A 77 2.98 -2.99 -17.29
CA GLU A 77 3.82 -2.78 -18.49
C GLU A 77 3.01 -2.91 -19.79
N ALA A 78 2.15 -3.93 -19.90
CA ALA A 78 1.27 -4.10 -21.05
C ALA A 78 0.29 -2.92 -21.21
N ALA A 79 -0.21 -2.39 -20.09
CA ALA A 79 -1.11 -1.25 -20.09
C ALA A 79 -0.41 0.07 -20.46
N TYR A 80 0.80 0.30 -19.95
CA TYR A 80 1.68 1.41 -20.34
C TYR A 80 1.92 1.44 -21.87
N ASN A 81 2.23 0.27 -22.44
CA ASN A 81 2.49 0.12 -23.87
C ASN A 81 1.22 0.10 -24.75
N GLY A 82 0.02 0.07 -24.15
CA GLY A 82 -1.23 -0.02 -24.89
C GLY A 82 -1.45 -1.37 -25.59
N ALA A 83 -0.74 -2.41 -25.16
CA ALA A 83 -0.74 -3.73 -25.80
C ALA A 83 -2.02 -4.51 -25.45
N LEU A 84 -3.13 -4.18 -26.12
CA LEU A 84 -4.46 -4.72 -25.83
C LEU A 84 -4.51 -6.26 -25.77
N ASP A 85 -3.83 -6.94 -26.72
CA ASP A 85 -3.78 -8.40 -26.77
C ASP A 85 -3.05 -9.00 -25.56
N LEU A 86 -1.98 -8.34 -25.09
CA LEU A 86 -1.25 -8.75 -23.89
C LEU A 86 -2.05 -8.48 -22.62
N VAL A 87 -2.76 -7.35 -22.55
CA VAL A 87 -3.65 -7.04 -21.43
C VAL A 87 -4.74 -8.10 -21.31
N ASP A 88 -5.40 -8.45 -22.42
CA ASP A 88 -6.43 -9.50 -22.46
C ASP A 88 -5.86 -10.87 -22.08
N LEU A 89 -4.71 -11.25 -22.62
CA LEU A 89 -4.01 -12.50 -22.30
C LEU A 89 -3.69 -12.60 -20.81
N LEU A 90 -3.10 -11.56 -20.22
CA LEU A 90 -2.70 -11.54 -18.82
C LEU A 90 -3.92 -11.60 -17.88
N LEU A 91 -4.97 -10.82 -18.16
CA LEU A 91 -6.20 -10.82 -17.36
C LEU A 91 -6.89 -12.18 -17.38
N LYS A 92 -7.01 -12.83 -18.55
CA LYS A 92 -7.57 -14.18 -18.69
C LYS A 92 -6.83 -15.24 -17.89
N ASN A 93 -5.55 -15.01 -17.61
CA ASN A 93 -4.70 -15.92 -16.85
C ASN A 93 -4.52 -15.50 -15.38
N GLY A 94 -5.37 -14.59 -14.87
CA GLY A 94 -5.41 -14.26 -13.44
C GLY A 94 -4.41 -13.19 -13.01
N ALA A 95 -3.98 -12.32 -13.93
CA ALA A 95 -3.20 -11.14 -13.55
C ALA A 95 -4.00 -10.25 -12.59
N TRP A 96 -3.32 -9.66 -11.61
CA TRP A 96 -3.91 -8.70 -10.68
C TRP A 96 -4.33 -7.44 -11.44
N VAL A 97 -5.64 -7.27 -11.68
CA VAL A 97 -6.19 -6.15 -12.48
C VAL A 97 -5.75 -4.76 -11.97
N ASN A 98 -5.51 -4.65 -10.66
CA ASN A 98 -5.05 -3.41 -10.01
C ASN A 98 -3.52 -3.36 -9.80
N GLY A 99 -2.77 -4.33 -10.32
CA GLY A 99 -1.34 -4.50 -10.06
C GLY A 99 -1.03 -4.91 -8.61
N ASP A 100 0.26 -4.98 -8.29
CA ASP A 100 0.71 -5.23 -6.92
C ASP A 100 0.27 -4.08 -5.99
N PRO A 101 -0.20 -4.38 -4.76
CA PRO A 101 -0.58 -3.34 -3.79
C PRO A 101 0.53 -2.34 -3.48
N ARG A 102 1.81 -2.72 -3.61
CA ARG A 102 2.99 -1.89 -3.30
C ARG A 102 3.47 -1.04 -4.49
N GLY A 103 2.96 -1.29 -5.69
CA GLY A 103 3.32 -0.55 -6.89
C GLY A 103 2.90 0.92 -6.82
N ILE A 104 3.67 1.80 -7.47
CA ILE A 104 3.40 3.24 -7.43
C ILE A 104 2.22 3.69 -8.30
N THR A 105 1.75 2.79 -9.15
CA THR A 105 0.78 3.00 -10.21
C THR A 105 -0.12 1.77 -10.34
N THR A 106 -1.16 1.86 -11.16
CA THR A 106 -2.01 0.72 -11.53
C THR A 106 -2.02 0.57 -13.05
N PRO A 107 -2.37 -0.63 -13.59
CA PRO A 107 -2.55 -0.79 -15.02
C PRO A 107 -3.55 0.23 -15.60
N LEU A 108 -4.62 0.55 -14.85
CA LEU A 108 -5.62 1.53 -15.28
C LEU A 108 -5.02 2.93 -15.40
N ILE A 109 -4.20 3.34 -14.42
CA ILE A 109 -3.54 4.64 -14.43
C ILE A 109 -2.57 4.76 -15.59
N GLU A 110 -1.71 3.76 -15.82
CA GLU A 110 -0.77 3.77 -16.95
C GLU A 110 -1.48 3.84 -18.31
N ALA A 111 -2.58 3.10 -18.47
CA ALA A 111 -3.39 3.16 -19.69
C ALA A 111 -4.03 4.55 -19.90
N ILE A 112 -4.38 5.26 -18.82
CA ILE A 112 -4.95 6.61 -18.89
C ILE A 112 -3.86 7.64 -19.22
N GLU A 113 -2.72 7.62 -18.53
CA GLU A 113 -1.61 8.55 -18.74
C GLU A 113 -1.09 8.50 -20.19
N ASN A 114 -1.13 7.30 -20.80
CA ASN A 114 -0.68 7.06 -22.17
C ASN A 114 -1.84 7.02 -23.20
N GLU A 115 -3.05 7.45 -22.83
CA GLU A 115 -4.21 7.61 -23.71
C GLU A 115 -4.74 6.34 -24.41
N HIS A 116 -4.49 5.15 -23.85
CA HIS A 116 -4.88 3.85 -24.40
C HIS A 116 -6.34 3.49 -24.09
N PHE A 117 -7.29 4.19 -24.72
CA PHE A 117 -8.73 4.09 -24.42
C PHE A 117 -9.32 2.66 -24.42
N GLU A 118 -8.93 1.80 -25.36
CA GLU A 118 -9.46 0.42 -25.41
C GLU A 118 -8.91 -0.45 -24.27
N VAL A 119 -7.66 -0.22 -23.85
CA VAL A 119 -7.08 -0.85 -22.65
C VAL A 119 -7.81 -0.37 -21.39
N VAL A 120 -8.10 0.93 -21.28
CA VAL A 120 -8.88 1.50 -20.16
C VAL A 120 -10.24 0.81 -20.04
N LYS A 121 -10.98 0.67 -21.15
CA LYS A 121 -12.25 -0.06 -21.15
C LYS A 121 -12.09 -1.50 -20.70
N LEU A 122 -11.10 -2.20 -21.25
CA LEU A 122 -10.88 -3.62 -20.94
C LEU A 122 -10.58 -3.83 -19.46
N LEU A 123 -9.75 -2.98 -18.87
CA LEU A 123 -9.43 -3.01 -17.44
C LEU A 123 -10.67 -2.74 -16.58
N ILE A 124 -11.48 -1.74 -16.91
CA ILE A 124 -12.74 -1.45 -16.19
C ILE A 124 -13.72 -2.62 -16.26
N ILE A 125 -13.89 -3.24 -17.44
CA ILE A 125 -14.75 -4.43 -17.60
C ILE A 125 -14.26 -5.61 -16.76
N ASN A 126 -12.94 -5.69 -16.51
CA ASN A 126 -12.33 -6.68 -15.64
C ASN A 126 -12.25 -6.24 -14.16
N ASN A 127 -13.07 -5.26 -13.75
CA ASN A 127 -13.20 -4.76 -12.38
C ASN A 127 -11.93 -4.07 -11.84
N ALA A 128 -11.20 -3.34 -12.70
CA ALA A 128 -10.21 -2.38 -12.22
C ALA A 128 -10.86 -1.36 -11.28
N ASP A 129 -10.19 -1.05 -10.18
CA ASP A 129 -10.64 -0.05 -9.22
C ASP A 129 -10.41 1.35 -9.79
N VAL A 130 -11.51 1.97 -10.24
CA VAL A 130 -11.51 3.31 -10.83
C VAL A 130 -11.23 4.44 -9.83
N ASN A 131 -11.09 4.13 -8.54
CA ASN A 131 -10.76 5.09 -7.48
C ASN A 131 -9.39 4.83 -6.84
N ARG A 132 -8.66 3.77 -7.25
CA ARG A 132 -7.36 3.46 -6.66
C ARG A 132 -6.33 4.54 -7.00
N LEU A 133 -5.70 5.08 -5.96
CA LEU A 133 -4.80 6.22 -6.05
C LEU A 133 -3.43 5.83 -6.62
N GLN A 134 -2.88 6.69 -7.48
CA GLN A 134 -1.46 6.69 -7.81
C GLN A 134 -0.69 7.20 -6.58
N THR A 135 0.29 6.44 -6.12
CA THR A 135 0.90 6.66 -4.80
C THR A 135 1.91 7.82 -4.80
N LYS A 136 2.39 8.23 -5.97
CA LYS A 136 3.36 9.34 -6.10
C LYS A 136 2.74 10.71 -5.82
N PHE A 137 1.50 10.94 -6.25
CA PHE A 137 0.85 12.26 -6.19
C PHE A 137 -0.53 12.24 -5.54
N ASN A 138 -0.97 11.10 -5.01
CA ASN A 138 -2.30 10.91 -4.45
C ASN A 138 -3.42 11.29 -5.44
N ARG A 139 -3.28 10.85 -6.70
CA ARG A 139 -4.21 11.16 -7.79
C ARG A 139 -5.05 9.94 -8.13
N THR A 140 -6.36 10.14 -8.24
CA THR A 140 -7.28 9.14 -8.77
C THR A 140 -7.13 9.02 -10.30
N PRO A 141 -7.61 7.92 -10.91
CA PRO A 141 -7.74 7.82 -12.35
C PRO A 141 -8.49 9.00 -12.98
N LEU A 142 -9.48 9.58 -12.27
CA LEU A 142 -10.26 10.71 -12.76
C LEU A 142 -9.47 12.04 -12.72
N ASP A 143 -8.64 12.26 -11.69
CA ASP A 143 -7.73 13.42 -11.63
C ASP A 143 -6.77 13.39 -12.83
N ILE A 144 -6.17 12.23 -13.08
CA ILE A 144 -5.20 12.01 -14.17
C ILE A 144 -5.88 12.22 -15.53
N ALA A 145 -7.01 11.57 -15.78
CA ALA A 145 -7.75 11.71 -17.03
C ALA A 145 -8.18 13.16 -17.32
N THR A 146 -8.53 13.91 -16.28
CA THR A 146 -8.91 15.32 -16.39
C THR A 146 -7.68 16.18 -16.72
N ASN A 147 -6.54 15.93 -16.09
CA ASN A 147 -5.27 16.64 -16.36
C ASN A 147 -4.76 16.36 -17.79
N CYS A 148 -4.93 15.15 -18.29
CA CYS A 148 -4.65 14.78 -19.68
C CYS A 148 -5.67 15.33 -20.68
N GLN A 149 -6.72 16.04 -20.23
CA GLN A 149 -7.80 16.59 -21.06
C GLN A 149 -8.53 15.54 -21.93
N ASN A 150 -8.52 14.27 -21.51
CA ASN A 150 -9.13 13.18 -22.27
C ASN A 150 -10.62 13.02 -21.90
N HIS A 151 -11.49 13.80 -22.55
CA HIS A 151 -12.92 13.83 -22.25
C HIS A 151 -13.62 12.46 -22.33
N LYS A 152 -13.19 11.58 -23.24
CA LYS A 152 -13.79 10.25 -23.42
C LYS A 152 -13.49 9.35 -22.22
N ILE A 153 -12.24 9.35 -21.75
CA ILE A 153 -11.84 8.60 -20.55
C ILE A 153 -12.53 9.19 -19.31
N VAL A 154 -12.59 10.52 -19.18
CA VAL A 154 -13.28 11.19 -18.07
C VAL A 154 -14.75 10.77 -17.98
N GLU A 155 -15.47 10.76 -19.10
CA GLU A 155 -16.86 10.32 -19.13
C GLU A 155 -17.00 8.83 -18.78
N LEU A 156 -16.14 7.98 -19.35
CA LEU A 156 -16.11 6.55 -19.03
C LEU A 156 -15.89 6.29 -17.54
N LEU A 157 -14.91 6.95 -16.93
CA LEU A 157 -14.61 6.84 -15.50
C LEU A 157 -15.78 7.31 -14.63
N LYS A 158 -16.38 8.46 -14.94
CA LYS A 158 -17.56 8.99 -14.22
C LYS A 158 -18.74 8.02 -14.28
N ASN A 159 -19.00 7.44 -15.45
CA ASN A 159 -20.08 6.46 -15.63
C ASN A 159 -19.84 5.16 -14.83
N ASN A 160 -18.59 4.89 -14.43
CA ASN A 160 -18.22 3.76 -13.59
C ASN A 160 -17.96 4.15 -12.12
N GLY A 161 -18.40 5.35 -11.69
CA GLY A 161 -18.35 5.77 -10.30
C GLY A 161 -16.99 6.28 -9.82
N ALA A 162 -16.10 6.67 -10.73
CA ALA A 162 -14.85 7.33 -10.39
C ALA A 162 -15.11 8.70 -9.74
N LYS A 163 -14.29 9.04 -8.75
CA LYS A 163 -14.32 10.30 -8.01
C LYS A 163 -12.97 11.00 -8.14
N TYR A 164 -12.97 12.32 -7.99
CA TYR A 164 -11.74 13.10 -7.85
C TYR A 164 -11.12 12.81 -6.47
N SER A 165 -9.80 12.95 -6.34
CA SER A 165 -9.19 12.92 -5.01
C SER A 165 -9.62 14.13 -4.19
N ARG A 166 -9.64 14.00 -2.86
CA ARG A 166 -9.97 15.11 -1.96
C ARG A 166 -8.78 16.03 -1.69
N GLU A 167 -7.58 15.48 -1.77
CA GLU A 167 -6.29 16.15 -1.53
C GLU A 167 -5.28 15.62 -2.55
N THR A 168 -4.99 16.36 -3.62
CA THR A 168 -3.86 16.05 -4.51
C THR A 168 -2.57 16.53 -3.87
N ILE A 169 -1.50 15.72 -3.91
CA ILE A 169 -0.16 16.22 -3.59
C ILE A 169 0.32 16.96 -4.84
N ASP A 170 0.23 18.28 -4.79
CA ASP A 170 0.85 19.16 -5.78
C ASP A 170 2.26 19.52 -5.29
N LEU A 171 3.28 19.25 -6.11
CA LEU A 171 4.68 19.57 -5.80
C LEU A 171 5.01 21.05 -6.10
N GLU A 172 4.14 21.77 -6.82
CA GLU A 172 4.31 23.20 -7.14
C GLU A 172 3.75 24.10 -6.04
N THR A 173 2.68 23.68 -5.36
CA THR A 173 2.38 24.20 -4.02
C THR A 173 3.35 23.58 -3.05
N THR A 174 4.07 24.40 -2.30
CA THR A 174 4.88 23.97 -1.15
C THR A 174 4.19 22.80 -0.45
N PRO A 175 4.86 21.64 -0.24
CA PRO A 175 4.26 20.53 0.50
C PRO A 175 3.60 21.12 1.73
N GLY A 176 2.28 20.98 1.87
CA GLY A 176 1.60 21.47 3.05
C GLY A 176 2.33 20.90 4.27
N SER A 177 2.52 21.67 5.33
CA SER A 177 3.26 21.25 6.53
C SER A 177 2.54 20.15 7.35
N GLY A 178 1.64 19.39 6.73
CA GLY A 178 0.83 18.37 7.37
C GLY A 178 1.51 17.00 7.42
N ILE A 179 0.96 16.11 8.25
CA ILE A 179 1.49 14.77 8.54
C ILE A 179 1.78 13.95 7.27
N LEU A 180 0.97 14.08 6.21
CA LEU A 180 1.17 13.33 4.96
C LEU A 180 2.40 13.81 4.18
N ALA A 181 2.66 15.12 4.10
CA ALA A 181 3.87 15.61 3.43
C ALA A 181 5.12 15.19 4.22
N HIS A 182 5.08 15.30 5.54
CA HIS A 182 6.21 14.88 6.38
C HIS A 182 6.44 13.35 6.34
N ILE A 183 5.38 12.53 6.33
CA ILE A 183 5.47 11.08 6.09
C ILE A 183 6.06 10.80 4.72
N TYR A 184 5.61 11.49 3.67
CA TYR A 184 6.13 11.30 2.33
C TYR A 184 7.62 11.60 2.26
N ASP A 185 8.05 12.74 2.84
CA ASP A 185 9.43 13.22 2.80
C ASP A 185 10.40 12.38 3.65
N ASN A 186 9.91 11.74 4.73
CA ASN A 186 10.76 11.07 5.72
C ASN A 186 10.54 9.55 5.83
N ALA A 187 9.39 9.02 5.39
CA ALA A 187 8.92 7.65 5.58
C ALA A 187 8.71 6.82 4.32
N GLY A 188 8.57 7.47 3.17
CA GLY A 188 8.34 6.82 1.89
C GLY A 188 6.89 6.88 1.40
N VAL A 189 6.59 6.00 0.45
CA VAL A 189 5.43 6.08 -0.45
C VAL A 189 4.10 5.80 0.26
N ILE A 190 3.18 6.76 0.16
CA ILE A 190 1.85 6.68 0.77
C ILE A 190 0.93 5.87 -0.13
N ILE A 191 0.46 4.71 0.36
CA ILE A 191 -0.54 3.86 -0.30
C ILE A 191 -1.88 4.14 0.34
N THR A 192 -2.47 5.27 -0.01
CA THR A 192 -3.77 5.69 0.50
C THR A 192 -4.89 4.85 -0.11
N ASP A 193 -5.71 4.28 0.75
CA ASP A 193 -7.14 4.12 0.49
C ASP A 193 -7.86 5.01 1.51
N GLU A 194 -8.94 5.68 1.11
CA GLU A 194 -9.70 6.59 1.96
C GLU A 194 -11.08 5.99 2.26
N TYR A 195 -11.25 5.44 3.46
CA TYR A 195 -12.58 5.05 3.92
C TYR A 195 -13.27 6.24 4.56
N ILE A 196 -14.40 6.64 3.98
CA ILE A 196 -15.18 7.78 4.47
C ILE A 196 -16.56 7.29 4.86
N LYS A 197 -16.91 7.54 6.12
CA LYS A 197 -18.27 7.37 6.60
C LYS A 197 -18.58 8.52 7.55
N ASP A 198 -19.65 9.25 7.25
CA ASP A 198 -19.99 10.51 7.91
C ASP A 198 -18.80 11.49 7.83
N ASP A 199 -18.43 12.15 8.93
CA ASP A 199 -17.23 13.00 8.99
C ASP A 199 -16.00 12.24 9.53
N ILE A 200 -15.87 10.94 9.25
CA ILE A 200 -14.66 10.15 9.61
C ILE A 200 -13.95 9.77 8.32
N SER A 201 -12.70 10.21 8.18
CA SER A 201 -11.78 9.81 7.11
C SER A 201 -10.67 8.94 7.68
N ILE A 202 -10.45 7.78 7.06
CA ILE A 202 -9.43 6.83 7.44
C ILE A 202 -8.50 6.62 6.27
N LYS A 203 -7.20 6.81 6.51
CA LYS A 203 -6.14 6.68 5.51
C LYS A 203 -5.16 5.56 5.91
N THR A 204 -4.64 4.85 4.93
CA THR A 204 -3.58 3.86 5.11
C THR A 204 -2.31 4.31 4.42
N SER A 205 -1.15 3.92 4.94
CA SER A 205 0.16 4.21 4.34
C SER A 205 1.12 3.05 4.58
N LEU A 206 1.94 2.73 3.58
CA LEU A 206 3.06 1.80 3.74
C LEU A 206 4.33 2.61 3.96
N ILE A 207 5.04 2.37 5.06
CA ILE A 207 6.31 3.04 5.37
C ILE A 207 7.46 2.08 5.10
N GLY A 208 8.41 2.50 4.27
CA GLY A 208 9.58 1.73 3.88
C GLY A 208 10.86 2.56 3.94
N LYS A 209 11.98 1.95 4.36
CA LYS A 209 13.31 2.61 4.29
C LYS A 209 13.94 2.35 2.92
N GLY A 210 13.90 3.37 2.05
CA GLY A 210 14.59 3.36 0.74
C GLY A 210 13.90 2.48 -0.33
N LYS A 211 14.56 2.34 -1.49
CA LYS A 211 14.05 1.63 -2.67
C LYS A 211 13.89 0.11 -2.52
N GLN A 212 14.31 -0.47 -1.38
CA GLN A 212 14.22 -1.91 -1.13
C GLN A 212 13.19 -2.15 -0.02
N TYR A 213 11.95 -2.37 -0.43
CA TYR A 213 10.78 -2.40 0.43
C TYR A 213 10.60 -3.76 1.16
N ILE A 214 11.69 -4.30 1.68
CA ILE A 214 11.76 -5.63 2.33
C ILE A 214 11.52 -5.52 3.86
N ASN A 215 11.54 -4.31 4.43
CA ASN A 215 11.38 -4.03 5.86
C ASN A 215 10.13 -3.21 6.21
N ASN A 216 9.08 -3.32 5.38
CA ASN A 216 7.91 -2.45 5.44
C ASN A 216 7.23 -2.47 6.82
N LYS A 217 6.58 -1.36 7.16
CA LYS A 217 5.61 -1.28 8.25
C LYS A 217 4.38 -0.56 7.72
N ILE A 218 3.21 -0.98 8.16
CA ILE A 218 1.97 -0.31 7.77
C ILE A 218 1.68 0.74 8.84
N LEU A 219 1.66 1.99 8.41
CA LEU A 219 1.17 3.10 9.20
C LEU A 219 -0.28 3.36 8.80
N PHE A 220 -1.18 3.18 9.74
CA PHE A 220 -2.54 3.68 9.63
C PHE A 220 -2.56 5.11 10.13
N THR A 221 -3.03 6.04 9.30
CA THR A 221 -3.24 7.44 9.66
C THR A 221 -4.74 7.75 9.73
N PHE A 222 -5.15 8.49 10.76
CA PHE A 222 -6.51 9.00 10.91
C PHE A 222 -6.44 10.50 10.95
N GLY A 223 -7.31 11.16 10.17
CA GLY A 223 -7.43 12.60 10.30
C GLY A 223 -8.41 13.22 9.35
N ASN A 224 -9.68 13.33 9.77
CA ASN A 224 -10.28 14.66 9.93
C ASN A 224 -11.44 14.55 10.92
N PHE A 225 -11.36 15.28 12.03
CA PHE A 225 -12.43 15.37 13.01
C PHE A 225 -12.92 16.81 13.07
N VAL A 226 -14.21 17.02 12.83
CA VAL A 226 -14.88 18.33 12.99
C VAL A 226 -14.95 18.75 14.48
N LYS A 227 -14.46 17.92 15.42
CA LYS A 227 -14.50 18.20 16.86
C LYS A 227 -13.21 18.88 17.33
N LYS A 228 -13.35 20.03 17.99
CA LYS A 228 -12.24 20.79 18.59
C LYS A 228 -11.95 20.34 20.05
N PRO A 229 -10.67 20.19 20.47
CA PRO A 229 -9.46 20.30 19.66
C PRO A 229 -9.33 19.12 18.68
N CYS A 230 -8.77 19.39 17.49
CA CYS A 230 -8.55 18.38 16.48
C CYS A 230 -7.54 17.36 17.00
N LYS A 231 -7.91 16.07 16.95
CA LYS A 231 -7.03 14.97 17.36
C LYS A 231 -6.95 13.94 16.26
N GLU A 232 -5.74 13.53 15.95
CA GLU A 232 -5.44 12.51 14.97
C GLU A 232 -4.86 11.28 15.67
N PHE A 233 -5.27 10.09 15.22
CA PHE A 233 -4.85 8.82 15.81
C PHE A 233 -4.02 8.03 14.80
N LEU A 234 -2.88 7.50 15.22
CA LEU A 234 -2.01 6.71 14.37
C LEU A 234 -1.85 5.31 14.95
N ILE A 235 -1.94 4.26 14.13
CA ILE A 235 -1.53 2.90 14.52
C ILE A 235 -0.40 2.47 13.60
N CYS A 236 0.75 2.08 14.16
CA CYS A 236 1.87 1.53 13.40
C CYS A 236 2.08 0.05 13.77
N LEU A 237 1.96 -0.85 12.78
CA LEU A 237 2.04 -2.31 12.98
C LEU A 237 3.16 -2.92 12.13
N PRO A 238 3.90 -3.93 12.65
CA PRO A 238 4.87 -4.70 11.85
C PRO A 238 4.22 -5.36 10.64
N TYR A 239 4.81 -5.25 9.44
CA TYR A 239 4.21 -5.76 8.19
C TYR A 239 3.89 -7.26 8.20
N ASP A 240 4.72 -8.06 8.86
CA ASP A 240 4.57 -9.52 8.99
C ASP A 240 3.48 -9.96 9.99
N TRP A 241 2.78 -9.02 10.63
CA TRP A 241 1.71 -9.38 11.53
C TRP A 241 0.48 -9.92 10.77
N PRO A 242 -0.23 -10.92 11.33
CA PRO A 242 -1.46 -11.47 10.75
C PRO A 242 -2.53 -10.42 10.42
N ILE A 243 -2.50 -9.29 11.12
CA ILE A 243 -3.42 -8.17 10.94
C ILE A 243 -3.15 -7.35 9.67
N ASN A 244 -1.90 -7.33 9.22
CA ASN A 244 -1.46 -6.68 7.99
C ASN A 244 -1.62 -7.64 6.81
N ILE A 245 -1.45 -8.94 7.03
CA ILE A 245 -1.85 -9.99 6.07
C ILE A 245 -3.37 -9.94 5.80
N GLN A 246 -4.20 -9.69 6.81
CA GLN A 246 -5.65 -9.50 6.63
C GLN A 246 -6.02 -8.31 5.72
N LEU A 247 -5.17 -7.30 5.59
CA LEU A 247 -5.38 -6.21 4.63
C LEU A 247 -5.11 -6.65 3.18
N LEU A 248 -4.28 -7.67 3.00
CA LEU A 248 -3.85 -8.18 1.70
C LEU A 248 -4.74 -9.33 1.19
N ASP A 249 -5.31 -10.12 2.10
CA ASP A 249 -6.04 -11.36 1.79
C ASP A 249 -7.59 -11.21 1.75
N GLY A 250 -8.15 -10.00 1.89
CA GLY A 250 -9.61 -9.82 1.94
C GLY A 250 -10.11 -8.38 1.88
N ASP A 251 -11.39 -8.16 2.20
CA ASP A 251 -11.94 -6.80 2.32
C ASP A 251 -11.33 -6.11 3.54
N TYR A 252 -10.33 -5.25 3.31
CA TYR A 252 -9.57 -4.54 4.34
C TYR A 252 -10.49 -3.73 5.29
N ARG A 253 -11.70 -3.36 4.85
CA ARG A 253 -12.78 -2.75 5.68
C ARG A 253 -13.12 -3.57 6.91
N GLU A 254 -12.89 -4.87 6.84
CA GLU A 254 -13.15 -5.80 7.93
C GLU A 254 -11.95 -5.98 8.88
N ALA A 255 -10.78 -5.44 8.53
CA ALA A 255 -9.55 -5.59 9.31
C ALA A 255 -9.61 -4.82 10.64
N PHE A 256 -8.99 -5.40 11.66
CA PHE A 256 -9.00 -4.84 13.02
C PHE A 256 -8.55 -3.37 13.12
N PRO A 257 -7.44 -2.91 12.50
CA PRO A 257 -6.97 -1.53 12.67
C PRO A 257 -8.02 -0.53 12.21
N LEU A 258 -8.62 -0.81 11.05
CA LEU A 258 -9.63 0.04 10.43
C LEU A 258 -10.89 0.12 11.30
N LYS A 259 -11.42 -1.03 11.74
CA LYS A 259 -12.59 -1.05 12.64
C LYS A 259 -12.31 -0.43 14.00
N PHE A 260 -11.16 -0.73 14.59
CA PHE A 260 -10.78 -0.22 15.90
C PHE A 260 -10.77 1.30 15.89
N LEU A 261 -10.05 1.86 14.92
CA LEU A 261 -9.87 3.29 14.85
C LEU A 261 -11.15 4.01 14.39
N PHE A 262 -12.02 3.39 13.57
CA PHE A 262 -13.37 3.90 13.32
C PHE A 262 -14.18 4.01 14.62
N LEU A 263 -14.17 2.98 15.48
CA LEU A 263 -14.88 3.00 16.76
C LEU A 263 -14.28 3.98 17.76
N LEU A 264 -12.95 4.10 17.78
CA LEU A 264 -12.26 5.10 18.58
C LEU A 264 -12.68 6.51 18.14
N SER A 265 -12.77 6.73 16.84
CA SER A 265 -13.20 7.99 16.24
C SER A 265 -14.62 8.37 16.65
N GLU A 266 -15.57 7.43 16.52
CA GLU A 266 -16.94 7.59 16.98
C GLU A 266 -17.00 7.86 18.49
N SER A 267 -16.23 7.11 19.28
CA SER A 267 -16.18 7.28 20.74
C SER A 267 -15.64 8.66 21.13
N TYR A 268 -14.58 9.12 20.46
CA TYR A 268 -13.99 10.44 20.67
C TYR A 268 -14.98 11.55 20.34
N LYS A 269 -15.67 11.46 19.18
CA LYS A 269 -16.75 12.41 18.81
C LYS A 269 -17.82 12.47 19.91
N ASN A 270 -18.24 11.31 20.41
CA ASN A 270 -19.25 11.15 21.45
C ASN A 270 -18.78 11.47 22.89
N GLY A 271 -17.58 12.02 23.07
CA GLY A 271 -17.15 12.58 24.36
C GLY A 271 -16.11 11.78 25.12
N MET A 272 -15.63 10.65 24.59
CA MET A 272 -14.49 9.95 25.16
C MET A 272 -13.23 10.85 25.09
N ASP A 273 -12.59 11.11 26.23
CA ASP A 273 -11.34 11.87 26.28
C ASP A 273 -10.14 10.94 26.10
N ILE A 274 -9.46 11.06 24.95
CA ILE A 274 -8.24 10.33 24.66
C ILE A 274 -7.08 11.32 24.67
N LYS A 275 -6.04 11.02 25.44
CA LYS A 275 -4.84 11.85 25.60
C LYS A 275 -3.60 10.98 25.70
N GLU A 276 -2.43 11.60 25.69
CA GLU A 276 -1.18 10.90 25.98
C GLU A 276 -1.30 10.10 27.30
N GLY A 277 -0.89 8.84 27.25
CA GLY A 277 -0.97 7.90 28.36
C GLY A 277 -2.31 7.18 28.50
N SER A 278 -3.33 7.51 27.69
CA SER A 278 -4.57 6.74 27.63
C SER A 278 -4.28 5.29 27.20
N ILE A 279 -4.98 4.35 27.82
CA ILE A 279 -4.84 2.91 27.54
C ILE A 279 -6.19 2.36 27.14
N LEU A 280 -6.24 1.76 25.96
CA LEU A 280 -7.44 1.22 25.32
C LEU A 280 -7.34 -0.31 25.41
N GLU A 281 -8.03 -0.90 26.36
CA GLU A 281 -7.91 -2.32 26.70
C GLU A 281 -8.95 -3.14 25.93
N LYS A 282 -8.59 -4.34 25.45
CA LYS A 282 -9.52 -5.17 24.66
C LYS A 282 -10.83 -5.53 25.37
N GLN A 283 -10.86 -5.42 26.71
CA GLN A 283 -12.06 -5.68 27.53
C GLN A 283 -13.00 -4.47 27.63
N ASP A 284 -12.57 -3.28 27.22
CA ASP A 284 -13.41 -2.08 27.30
C ASP A 284 -14.69 -2.27 26.47
N ILE A 285 -15.79 -1.75 27.02
CA ILE A 285 -17.12 -1.90 26.43
C ILE A 285 -17.16 -1.36 24.99
N ALA A 286 -16.41 -0.27 24.72
CA ALA A 286 -16.36 0.40 23.43
C ALA A 286 -15.83 -0.50 22.29
N TRP A 287 -15.03 -1.53 22.59
CA TRP A 287 -14.37 -2.37 21.59
C TRP A 287 -14.83 -3.83 21.60
N ARG A 288 -15.89 -4.18 22.35
CA ARG A 288 -16.35 -5.58 22.53
C ARG A 288 -16.72 -6.30 21.24
N GLN A 289 -17.10 -5.56 20.21
CA GLN A 289 -17.45 -6.11 18.89
C GLN A 289 -16.23 -6.41 18.01
N LEU A 290 -15.03 -6.00 18.43
CA LEU A 290 -13.81 -6.22 17.66
C LEU A 290 -13.23 -7.60 17.96
N LYS A 291 -12.78 -8.27 16.89
CA LYS A 291 -11.92 -9.44 17.01
C LYS A 291 -10.47 -8.97 17.16
N TRP A 292 -10.00 -8.88 18.40
CA TRP A 292 -8.63 -8.49 18.70
C TRP A 292 -7.62 -9.57 18.27
N PRO A 293 -6.43 -9.19 17.77
CA PRO A 293 -5.35 -10.14 17.54
C PRO A 293 -4.88 -10.80 18.84
N GLU A 294 -4.44 -12.06 18.77
CA GLU A 294 -4.03 -12.85 19.95
C GLU A 294 -2.82 -12.27 20.72
N ASN A 295 -2.06 -11.40 20.07
CA ASN A 295 -0.87 -10.76 20.61
C ASN A 295 -1.07 -9.30 21.02
N ILE A 296 -2.32 -8.82 21.07
CA ILE A 296 -2.64 -7.48 21.55
C ILE A 296 -3.66 -7.58 22.68
N ASP A 297 -3.30 -7.05 23.83
CA ASP A 297 -4.18 -6.90 24.99
C ASP A 297 -4.68 -5.46 25.17
N ALA A 298 -3.88 -4.48 24.75
CA ALA A 298 -4.26 -3.07 24.78
C ALA A 298 -3.45 -2.23 23.77
N LEU A 299 -3.90 -1.00 23.54
CA LEU A 299 -3.20 0.05 22.81
C LEU A 299 -2.93 1.23 23.76
N ILE A 300 -1.70 1.74 23.78
CA ILE A 300 -1.34 2.93 24.57
C ILE A 300 -1.23 4.12 23.63
N ALA A 301 -1.95 5.20 23.93
CA ALA A 301 -1.79 6.47 23.24
C ALA A 301 -0.52 7.20 23.72
N VAL A 302 0.34 7.55 22.78
CA VAL A 302 1.59 8.27 23.01
C VAL A 302 1.57 9.52 22.14
N ASP A 303 1.98 10.65 22.70
CA ASP A 303 2.09 11.91 21.95
C ASP A 303 3.14 11.75 20.85
N TYR A 304 2.70 11.97 19.62
CA TYR A 304 3.50 11.87 18.43
C TYR A 304 3.82 13.29 17.93
N SER A 305 4.62 14.02 18.69
CA SER A 305 5.03 15.38 18.33
C SER A 305 6.31 15.39 17.50
N PHE A 306 6.32 16.14 16.39
CA PHE A 306 7.51 16.40 15.57
C PHE A 306 8.54 17.20 16.40
N ASP A 307 9.61 16.52 16.82
CA ASP A 307 10.73 17.08 17.60
C ASP A 307 10.35 17.92 18.84
N HIS A 308 9.15 17.72 19.40
CA HIS A 308 8.55 18.50 20.50
C HIS A 308 8.47 20.03 20.28
N GLN A 309 8.92 20.56 19.14
CA GLN A 309 8.93 22.00 18.83
C GLN A 309 7.91 22.39 17.76
N GLU A 310 7.54 21.47 16.87
CA GLU A 310 6.60 21.72 15.78
C GLU A 310 5.31 20.91 15.99
N LYS A 311 4.18 21.62 16.08
CA LYS A 311 2.85 21.00 16.09
C LYS A 311 2.17 21.27 14.77
N GLU A 312 1.50 20.26 14.24
CA GLU A 312 0.68 20.40 13.04
C GLU A 312 -0.45 21.40 13.30
N GLN A 313 -0.77 22.18 12.28
CA GLN A 313 -1.89 23.12 12.29
C GLN A 313 -2.90 22.72 11.22
N ASP A 314 -4.18 22.79 11.55
CA ASP A 314 -5.24 22.61 10.55
C ASP A 314 -5.31 23.82 9.60
N LEU A 315 -6.23 23.77 8.63
CA LEU A 315 -6.44 24.85 7.65
C LEU A 315 -6.86 26.19 8.29
N GLU A 316 -7.30 26.19 9.55
CA GLU A 316 -7.67 27.37 10.33
C GLU A 316 -6.52 27.86 11.24
N GLY A 317 -5.37 27.17 11.25
CA GLY A 317 -4.20 27.50 12.07
C GLY A 317 -4.24 26.91 13.49
N GLU A 318 -5.18 26.01 13.78
CA GLU A 318 -5.34 25.41 15.11
C GLU A 318 -4.45 24.19 15.29
N THR A 319 -3.95 23.99 16.51
CA THR A 319 -3.09 22.86 16.84
C THR A 319 -3.81 21.52 16.71
N VAL A 320 -3.20 20.58 15.99
CA VAL A 320 -3.62 19.18 15.92
C VAL A 320 -2.80 18.35 16.90
N ASP A 321 -3.45 17.63 17.81
CA ASP A 321 -2.76 16.64 18.66
C ASP A 321 -2.67 15.30 17.92
N LEU A 322 -1.46 14.80 17.71
CA LEU A 322 -1.19 13.52 17.06
C LEU A 322 -0.91 12.45 18.11
N LEU A 323 -1.71 11.39 18.16
CA LEU A 323 -1.56 10.30 19.13
C LEU A 323 -1.23 8.98 18.44
N LEU A 324 0.00 8.49 18.63
CA LEU A 324 0.42 7.15 18.22
C LEU A 324 -0.07 6.10 19.23
N LEU A 325 -0.90 5.19 18.75
CA LEU A 325 -1.43 4.05 19.48
C LEU A 325 -0.48 2.85 19.33
N VAL A 326 0.24 2.57 20.40
CA VAL A 326 1.25 1.50 20.45
C VAL A 326 0.62 0.21 21.01
N PRO A 327 0.58 -0.89 20.24
CA PRO A 327 0.01 -2.15 20.72
C PRO A 327 0.91 -2.76 21.80
N ILE A 328 0.27 -3.39 22.79
CA ILE A 328 0.97 -4.12 23.86
C ILE A 328 0.34 -5.48 24.12
N LYS A 329 1.20 -6.44 24.45
CA LYS A 329 0.80 -7.72 25.03
C LYS A 329 1.09 -7.72 26.51
N TYR A 330 0.14 -8.18 27.31
CA TYR A 330 0.35 -8.40 28.72
C TYR A 330 1.15 -9.68 28.97
N PRO A 331 1.96 -9.72 30.05
CA PRO A 331 2.59 -10.96 30.49
C PRO A 331 1.54 -12.04 30.78
N LYS A 332 1.97 -13.31 30.83
CA LYS A 332 1.09 -14.42 31.24
C LYS A 332 0.46 -14.22 32.62
N SER A 333 1.07 -13.40 33.48
CA SER A 333 0.54 -13.03 34.79
C SER A 333 -0.62 -12.00 34.74
N GLY A 334 -1.04 -11.57 33.55
CA GLY A 334 -2.12 -10.62 33.33
C GLY A 334 -1.68 -9.16 33.29
N ARG A 335 -2.67 -8.25 33.40
CA ARG A 335 -2.48 -6.80 33.32
C ARG A 335 -1.44 -6.31 34.33
N PRO A 336 -0.39 -5.58 33.90
CA PRO A 336 0.56 -4.96 34.81
C PRO A 336 -0.12 -4.01 35.81
N LYS A 337 0.49 -3.87 37.00
CA LYS A 337 0.12 -2.83 37.96
C LYS A 337 0.38 -1.44 37.39
N GLU A 338 -0.36 -0.45 37.88
CA GLU A 338 -0.34 0.93 37.40
C GLU A 338 1.07 1.54 37.36
N ASP A 339 1.91 1.30 38.37
CA ASP A 339 3.28 1.83 38.38
C ASP A 339 4.13 1.29 37.23
N LYS A 340 3.98 0.01 36.89
CA LYS A 340 4.70 -0.63 35.78
C LYS A 340 4.17 -0.14 34.43
N LEU A 341 2.86 0.12 34.36
CA LEU A 341 2.18 0.71 33.21
C LEU A 341 2.65 2.15 32.95
N ASN A 342 2.74 2.96 34.00
CA ASN A 342 3.29 4.32 33.96
C ASN A 342 4.76 4.33 33.54
N GLN A 343 5.57 3.37 34.02
CA GLN A 343 6.95 3.21 33.54
C GLN A 343 7.01 2.88 32.04
N TRP A 344 6.06 2.09 31.52
CA TRP A 344 5.97 1.82 30.08
C TRP A 344 5.61 3.07 29.30
N ILE A 345 4.67 3.88 29.79
CA ILE A 345 4.30 5.16 29.18
C ILE A 345 5.53 6.10 29.15
N ILE A 346 6.21 6.29 30.28
CA ILE A 346 7.37 7.20 30.40
C ILE A 346 8.51 6.79 29.46
N LYS A 347 8.83 5.48 29.37
CA LYS A 347 9.88 4.99 28.46
C LYS A 347 9.56 5.19 26.97
N ARG A 348 8.29 5.41 26.64
CA ARG A 348 7.79 5.51 25.25
C ARG A 348 7.57 6.94 24.77
N ARG A 349 7.76 7.94 25.65
CA ARG A 349 7.53 9.38 25.38
C ARG A 349 8.42 10.00 24.29
N THR A 350 9.38 9.27 23.74
CA THR A 350 10.34 9.82 22.77
C THR A 350 10.61 8.82 21.65
N ALA A 351 9.81 8.84 20.60
CA ALA A 351 10.16 8.20 19.33
C ALA A 351 10.72 9.27 18.39
N LYS A 352 12.06 9.32 18.19
CA LYS A 352 12.65 10.16 17.14
C LYS A 352 12.60 9.41 15.81
N TRP A 353 12.24 10.09 14.73
CA TRP A 353 12.08 9.52 13.39
C TRP A 353 13.24 8.59 12.95
N ASP A 354 14.49 9.04 13.11
CA ASP A 354 15.69 8.30 12.69
C ASP A 354 15.96 7.07 13.59
N SER A 355 15.52 7.17 14.85
CA SER A 355 15.60 6.13 15.88
C SER A 355 14.44 5.15 15.84
N VAL A 356 13.52 5.32 14.88
CA VAL A 356 12.53 4.31 14.50
C VAL A 356 13.24 3.12 13.79
N SER A 357 14.39 2.70 14.32
CA SER A 357 14.80 1.31 14.28
C SER A 357 13.84 0.55 15.19
N PHE A 358 12.76 0.02 14.62
CA PHE A 358 11.95 -0.97 15.32
C PHE A 358 12.72 -2.30 15.38
N LYS A 359 13.83 -2.35 16.11
CA LYS A 359 14.25 -3.59 16.75
C LYS A 359 13.25 -3.82 17.87
N ASN A 360 12.17 -4.54 17.56
CA ASN A 360 11.17 -4.92 18.54
C ASN A 360 11.74 -6.00 19.48
N GLU A 361 12.65 -5.60 20.37
CA GLU A 361 13.03 -6.42 21.54
C GLU A 361 11.82 -6.68 22.47
N TRP A 362 10.72 -5.95 22.27
CA TRP A 362 9.50 -5.93 23.07
C TRP A 362 8.45 -7.01 22.72
N LEU A 363 8.69 -7.82 21.67
CA LEU A 363 7.71 -8.81 21.16
C LEU A 363 7.95 -10.24 21.64
N PHE A 364 9.05 -10.49 22.35
CA PHE A 364 9.25 -11.77 23.02
C PHE A 364 9.02 -11.58 24.51
N PRO A 365 8.15 -12.39 25.15
CA PRO A 365 8.14 -12.45 26.60
C PRO A 365 9.54 -12.92 27.03
N VAL A 366 10.17 -12.19 27.95
CA VAL A 366 11.21 -12.80 28.79
C VAL A 366 10.56 -13.88 29.65
#